data_AF-J3QRW8-F1
#
_entry.id   AF-J3QRW8-F1
#
_cell.length_a   1.000
_cell.length_b   1.000
_cell.length_c   1.000
_cell.angle_alpha   90.00
_cell.angle_beta   90.00
_cell.angle_gamma   90.00
#
_symmetry.space_group_name_H-M   'P 1'
#
loop_
_entity.id
_entity.type
_entity.pdbx_description
1 polymer ?
#
loop_
_entity_poly.entity_id
_entity_poly.type
_entity_poly.pdbx_seq_one_letter_code
_entity_poly.pdbx_strand_id
1 'polypeptide(L)'
;GLVVLNLVTSARSQKTEPLSGSGDQPLFRGADRYDFAIMIPPGGTECFWQFAHQTGYFYFSYEVQRTVGMSHDRHVAATAHNPQGFLIDTSQGVRGQINFSTQETGTL
;
A
#
# COMPACT_ATOMS: atom_id res chain seq x y z
N GLY A 1 32.46 18.39 2.76
CA GLY A 1 31.97 17.31 1.90
C GLY A 1 30.54 17.00 2.29
N LEU A 2 29.63 16.87 1.33
CA LEU A 2 28.24 16.52 1.58
C LEU A 2 28.17 14.99 1.80
N VAL A 3 27.74 14.55 2.98
CA VAL A 3 27.55 13.13 3.27
C VAL A 3 26.08 12.81 2.98
N VAL A 4 25.83 11.98 1.97
CA VAL A 4 24.49 11.46 1.65
C VAL A 4 24.39 10.07 2.28
N LEU A 5 23.59 9.96 3.34
CA LEU A 5 23.35 8.69 4.03
C LEU A 5 22.12 8.01 3.42
N ASN A 6 22.32 6.99 2.59
CA ASN A 6 21.23 6.18 2.03
C ASN A 6 20.82 5.11 3.06
N LEU A 7 19.79 5.41 3.85
CA LEU A 7 19.15 4.43 4.73
C LEU A 7 18.17 3.60 3.90
N VAL A 8 18.60 2.43 3.43
CA VAL A 8 17.70 1.45 2.81
C VAL A 8 16.91 0.76 3.93
N THR A 9 15.73 1.28 4.24
CA THR A 9 14.81 0.64 5.17
C THR A 9 14.03 -0.45 4.44
N SER A 10 14.18 -1.71 4.89
CA SER A 10 13.35 -2.83 4.41
C SER A 10 11.90 -2.61 4.87
N ALA A 11 11.00 -2.30 3.94
CA ALA A 11 9.57 -2.20 4.22
C ALA A 11 9.02 -3.58 4.61
N ARG A 12 8.40 -3.71 5.79
CA ARG A 12 7.88 -4.99 6.26
C ARG A 12 6.43 -5.16 5.79
N SER A 13 6.26 -6.01 4.77
CA SER A 13 4.98 -6.34 4.15
C SER A 13 4.05 -7.20 5.00
N GLN A 14 2.76 -6.87 5.04
CA GLN A 14 1.71 -7.89 5.25
C GLN A 14 1.25 -8.36 3.87
N LYS A 15 1.57 -9.60 3.52
CA LYS A 15 1.18 -10.23 2.26
C LYS A 15 -0.11 -11.02 2.44
N THR A 16 -1.17 -10.64 1.73
CA THR A 16 -2.45 -11.36 1.74
C THR A 16 -2.53 -12.25 0.50
N GLU A 17 -1.78 -13.35 0.46
CA GLU A 17 -1.86 -14.32 -0.64
C GLU A 17 -2.90 -15.42 -0.37
N PRO A 18 -3.63 -15.90 -1.40
CA PRO A 18 -4.46 -17.08 -1.26
C PRO A 18 -3.60 -18.31 -0.97
N LEU A 19 -4.02 -19.14 -0.02
CA LEU A 19 -3.49 -20.50 0.14
C LEU A 19 -3.87 -21.30 -1.11
N SER A 20 -2.90 -21.92 -1.78
CA SER A 20 -3.10 -22.81 -2.93
C SER A 20 -4.00 -24.00 -2.54
N GLY A 21 -5.31 -23.85 -2.71
CA GLY A 21 -6.31 -24.88 -2.47
C GLY A 21 -6.61 -25.67 -3.74
N SER A 22 -6.60 -27.00 -3.62
CA SER A 22 -7.13 -27.94 -4.61
C SER A 22 -8.54 -27.53 -5.06
N GLY A 23 -8.82 -27.67 -6.36
CA GLY A 23 -10.07 -27.26 -7.00
C GLY A 23 -11.33 -27.73 -6.26
N ASP A 24 -12.33 -26.84 -6.25
CA ASP A 24 -13.65 -26.86 -5.59
C ASP A 24 -13.82 -26.02 -4.31
N GLN A 25 -12.77 -25.39 -3.79
CA GLN A 25 -12.94 -24.42 -2.70
C GLN A 25 -13.22 -23.01 -3.27
N PRO A 26 -14.25 -22.28 -2.79
CA PRO A 26 -14.50 -20.92 -3.25
C PRO A 26 -13.23 -20.10 -3.09
N LEU A 27 -12.73 -19.55 -4.21
CA LEU A 27 -11.54 -18.71 -4.28
C LEU A 27 -11.64 -17.70 -3.13
N PHE A 28 -10.70 -17.79 -2.20
CA PHE A 28 -10.73 -17.07 -0.93
C PHE A 28 -11.00 -15.58 -1.20
N ARG A 29 -12.19 -15.12 -0.84
CA ARG A 29 -12.53 -13.70 -0.88
C ARG A 29 -11.99 -13.13 0.43
N GLY A 30 -10.79 -12.54 0.37
CA GLY A 30 -10.25 -11.77 1.50
C GLY A 30 -11.29 -10.76 2.02
N ALA A 31 -11.06 -10.18 3.20
CA ALA A 31 -11.98 -9.18 3.71
C ALA A 31 -12.09 -8.03 2.69
N ASP A 32 -13.31 -7.54 2.43
CA ASP A 32 -13.54 -6.46 1.47
C ASP A 32 -12.93 -5.12 1.93
N ARG A 33 -12.44 -5.05 3.18
CA ARG A 33 -11.83 -3.87 3.79
C ARG A 33 -10.79 -4.25 4.84
N TYR A 34 -9.66 -3.55 4.84
CA TYR A 34 -8.59 -3.68 5.82
C TYR A 34 -8.26 -2.30 6.39
N ASP A 35 -8.52 -2.10 7.68
CA ASP A 35 -8.15 -0.88 8.40
C ASP A 35 -7.01 -1.18 9.38
N PHE A 36 -5.94 -0.39 9.32
CA PHE A 36 -4.79 -0.51 10.21
C PHE A 36 -4.09 0.85 10.36
N ALA A 37 -3.15 0.94 11.32
CA ALA A 37 -2.33 2.12 11.53
C ALA A 37 -0.85 1.73 11.59
N ILE A 38 0.01 2.57 11.03
CA ILE A 38 1.46 2.38 10.97
C ILE A 38 2.19 3.66 11.40
N MET A 39 3.47 3.51 11.72
CA MET A 39 4.40 4.63 11.90
C MET A 39 5.37 4.65 10.73
N ILE A 40 5.37 5.75 9.96
CA ILE A 40 6.33 5.95 8.87
C ILE A 40 7.43 6.89 9.41
N PRO A 41 8.70 6.46 9.47
CA PRO A 41 9.78 7.34 9.89
C PRO A 41 10.02 8.44 8.84
N PRO A 42 10.66 9.58 9.20
CA PRO A 42 11.02 10.61 8.24
C PRO A 42 11.85 10.03 7.07
N GLY A 43 11.41 10.28 5.84
CA GLY A 43 12.04 9.74 4.63
C GLY A 43 11.83 8.24 4.40
N GLY A 44 11.06 7.57 5.25
CA GLY A 44 10.72 6.16 5.10
C GLY A 44 9.57 5.92 4.11
N THR A 45 9.39 4.66 3.73
CA THR A 45 8.26 4.21 2.92
C THR A 45 7.85 2.83 3.42
N GLU A 46 6.54 2.63 3.55
CA GLU A 46 5.95 1.35 3.92
C GLU A 46 5.06 0.87 2.77
N CYS A 47 5.16 -0.41 2.44
CA CYS A 47 4.45 -1.01 1.32
C CYS A 47 3.49 -2.10 1.82
N PHE A 48 2.34 -2.20 1.17
CA PHE A 48 1.30 -3.20 1.44
C PHE A 48 0.93 -3.86 0.13
N TRP A 49 0.65 -5.16 0.20
CA TRP A 49 0.42 -5.97 -0.99
C TRP A 49 -0.93 -6.64 -0.88
N GLN A 50 -1.71 -6.57 -1.96
CA GLN A 50 -3.04 -7.14 -2.01
C GLN A 50 -3.24 -7.92 -3.29
N PHE A 51 -3.77 -9.14 -3.19
CA PHE A 51 -4.15 -9.90 -4.37
C PHE A 51 -5.40 -9.30 -5.02
N ALA A 52 -5.31 -9.03 -6.32
CA ALA A 52 -6.38 -8.51 -7.14
C ALA A 52 -6.69 -9.44 -8.31
N HIS A 53 -7.98 -9.55 -8.62
CA HIS A 53 -8.45 -10.15 -9.86
C HIS A 53 -8.55 -9.09 -10.96
N GLN A 54 -8.42 -9.46 -12.22
CA GLN A 54 -8.48 -8.57 -13.41
C GLN A 54 -9.79 -7.78 -13.64
N THR A 55 -10.76 -7.91 -12.74
CA THR A 55 -12.06 -7.21 -12.77
C THR A 55 -12.39 -6.59 -11.42
N GLY A 56 -11.39 -6.42 -10.56
CA GLY A 56 -11.54 -5.86 -9.23
C GLY A 56 -11.68 -4.35 -9.25
N TYR A 57 -12.32 -3.82 -8.22
CA TYR A 57 -12.40 -2.39 -7.95
C TYR A 57 -11.96 -2.16 -6.51
N PHE A 58 -10.95 -1.32 -6.33
CA PHE A 58 -10.29 -1.10 -5.04
C PHE A 58 -10.26 0.38 -4.71
N TYR A 59 -10.18 0.65 -3.41
CA TYR A 59 -9.80 1.96 -2.90
C TYR A 59 -8.71 1.81 -1.85
N PHE A 60 -7.77 2.75 -1.83
CA PHE A 60 -6.78 2.90 -0.77
C PHE A 60 -6.94 4.29 -0.17
N SER A 61 -7.37 4.37 1.09
CA SER A 61 -7.54 5.63 1.83
C SER A 61 -6.57 5.71 2.99
N TYR A 62 -6.06 6.91 3.28
CA TYR A 62 -5.18 7.14 4.40
C TYR A 62 -5.53 8.44 5.12
N GLU A 63 -5.16 8.51 6.40
CA GLU A 63 -5.27 9.71 7.22
C GLU A 63 -4.12 9.74 8.24
N VAL A 64 -3.45 10.88 8.34
CA VAL A 64 -2.34 11.11 9.28
C VAL A 64 -2.93 11.50 10.63
N GLN A 65 -3.04 10.51 11.51
CA GLN A 65 -3.63 10.68 12.86
C GLN A 65 -2.77 11.56 13.77
N ARG A 66 -1.44 11.37 13.73
CA ARG A 66 -0.50 12.16 14.54
C ARG A 66 0.89 12.13 13.92
N THR A 67 1.66 13.17 14.21
CA THR A 67 3.12 13.15 14.08
C THR A 67 3.77 13.09 15.44
N VAL A 68 4.94 12.45 15.51
CA VAL A 68 5.76 12.36 16.72
C VAL A 68 7.15 12.90 16.42
N GLY A 69 7.80 13.48 17.43
CA GLY A 69 9.10 14.13 17.27
C GLY A 69 9.01 15.55 16.73
N MET A 70 10.06 16.01 16.05
CA MET A 70 10.25 17.41 15.66
C MET A 70 9.81 17.72 14.22
N SER A 71 9.23 16.76 13.50
CA SER A 71 8.74 17.00 12.13
C SER A 71 7.49 17.87 12.16
N HIS A 72 7.56 19.01 11.46
CA HIS A 72 6.41 19.89 11.25
C HIS A 72 5.59 19.51 10.02
N ASP A 73 6.21 18.85 9.03
CA ASP A 73 5.49 18.32 7.89
C ASP A 73 4.78 17.02 8.27
N ARG A 74 3.51 16.95 7.86
CA ARG A 74 2.60 15.84 8.12
C ARG A 74 2.04 15.27 6.82
N HIS A 75 2.43 15.80 5.66
CA HIS A 75 1.98 15.27 4.40
C HIS A 75 2.65 13.93 4.16
N VAL A 76 1.87 12.98 3.68
CA VAL A 76 2.37 11.72 3.14
C VAL A 76 1.99 11.65 1.67
N ALA A 77 2.82 10.96 0.89
CA ALA A 77 2.49 10.55 -0.47
C ALA A 77 2.12 9.06 -0.43
N ALA A 78 1.00 8.72 -1.06
CA ALA A 78 0.55 7.37 -1.30
C ALA A 78 0.59 7.09 -2.80
N THR A 79 1.12 5.94 -3.18
CA THR A 79 1.11 5.46 -4.55
C THR A 79 0.46 4.09 -4.61
N ALA A 80 -0.25 3.80 -5.70
CA ALA A 80 -0.75 2.47 -6.01
C ALA A 80 -0.05 1.96 -7.27
N HIS A 81 0.35 0.69 -7.27
CA HIS A 81 1.03 0.05 -8.39
C HIS A 81 0.21 -1.16 -8.87
N ASN A 82 0.32 -1.49 -10.16
CA ASN A 82 -0.27 -2.72 -10.70
C ASN A 82 0.70 -3.90 -10.49
N PRO A 83 0.28 -5.15 -10.77
CA PRO A 83 1.14 -6.33 -10.58
C PRO A 83 2.46 -6.34 -11.36
N GLN A 84 2.59 -5.49 -12.37
CA GLN A 84 3.76 -5.30 -13.22
C GLN A 84 4.67 -4.19 -12.67
N GLY A 85 4.27 -3.53 -11.58
CA GLY A 85 4.99 -2.44 -10.92
C GLY A 85 4.72 -1.05 -11.51
N PHE A 86 3.85 -0.92 -12.51
CA PHE A 86 3.49 0.37 -13.09
C PHE A 86 2.62 1.16 -12.12
N LEU A 87 2.91 2.46 -12.02
CA LEU A 87 2.13 3.39 -11.22
C LEU A 87 0.71 3.48 -11.79
N ILE A 88 -0.28 3.18 -10.95
CA ILE A 88 -1.69 3.38 -11.24
C ILE A 88 -2.04 4.85 -10.97
N ASP A 89 -1.77 5.32 -9.75
CA ASP A 89 -2.12 6.67 -9.32
C ASP A 89 -1.34 7.09 -8.05
N THR A 90 -1.39 8.38 -7.72
CA THR A 90 -0.76 9.00 -6.55
C THR A 90 -1.72 9.93 -5.83
N SER A 91 -1.70 9.93 -4.50
CA SER A 91 -2.37 10.92 -3.65
C SER A 91 -1.37 11.50 -2.66
N GLN A 92 -1.43 12.80 -2.40
CA GLN A 92 -0.56 13.47 -1.43
C GLN A 92 -1.40 14.37 -0.50
N GLY A 93 -1.12 14.34 0.79
CA GLY A 93 -1.95 15.03 1.77
C GLY A 93 -1.74 14.58 3.20
N VAL A 94 -2.46 15.21 4.13
CA VAL A 94 -2.68 14.65 5.48
C VAL A 94 -3.82 13.63 5.50
N ARG A 95 -4.63 13.59 4.44
CA ARG A 95 -5.68 12.61 4.17
C ARG A 95 -5.84 12.50 2.65
N GLY A 96 -6.14 11.30 2.16
CA GLY A 96 -6.34 11.08 0.74
C GLY A 96 -6.97 9.72 0.44
N GLN A 97 -7.34 9.53 -0.82
CA GLN A 97 -7.86 8.26 -1.31
C GLN A 97 -7.51 8.08 -2.78
N ILE A 98 -7.11 6.87 -3.15
CA ILE A 98 -6.90 6.42 -4.52
C ILE A 98 -8.01 5.41 -4.82
N ASN A 99 -8.69 5.57 -5.96
CA ASN A 99 -9.71 4.62 -6.43
C ASN A 99 -9.29 4.07 -7.78
N PHE A 100 -9.31 2.75 -7.96
CA PHE A 100 -8.83 2.17 -9.20
C PHE A 100 -9.48 0.81 -9.51
N SER A 101 -9.63 0.54 -10.80
CA SER A 101 -9.99 -0.78 -11.32
C SER A 101 -8.73 -1.53 -11.73
N THR A 102 -8.71 -2.84 -11.52
CA THR A 102 -7.60 -3.70 -11.94
C THR A 102 -7.92 -4.33 -13.29
N GLN A 103 -6.91 -4.44 -14.15
CA GLN A 103 -7.03 -5.05 -15.49
C GLN A 103 -6.27 -6.37 -15.59
N GLU A 104 -5.49 -6.70 -14.55
CA GLU A 104 -4.62 -7.88 -14.48
C GLU A 104 -4.88 -8.58 -13.14
N THR A 105 -4.68 -9.90 -13.12
CA THR A 105 -4.74 -10.70 -11.90
C THR A 105 -3.32 -10.82 -11.33
N GLY A 106 -3.16 -10.49 -10.05
CA GLY A 106 -1.86 -10.52 -9.39
C GLY A 106 -1.84 -9.66 -8.12
N THR A 107 -0.65 -9.43 -7.57
CA THR A 107 -0.48 -8.67 -6.34
C THR A 107 -0.20 -7.21 -6.67
N LEU A 108 -1.07 -6.33 -6.19
CA LEU A 108 -0.90 -4.87 -6.19
C LEU A 108 0.20 -4.43 -5.22
#